data_AF-A0A352NCI7-F1
#
_entry.id   AF-A0A352NCI7-F1
#
_cell.length_a   1.000
_cell.length_b   1.000
_cell.length_c   1.000
_cell.angle_alpha   90.00
_cell.angle_beta   90.00
_cell.angle_gamma   90.00
#
_symmetry.space_group_name_H-M   'P 1'
#
loop_
_entity.id
_entity.type
_entity.pdbx_description
1 polymer ?
#
loop_
_entity_poly.entity_id
_entity_poly.type
_entity_poly.pdbx_seq_one_letter_code
_entity_poly.pdbx_strand_id
1 'polypeptide(L)'
;MDAAEMTAAANAIPGEYYYGIHVDGQLISPDRINDFLAADPNYTHHDDLSDFLTAVQNGSIDNNWGNPGPDDNVQPDQINFSIMAPGTIFTMANEQYRYLENQGGGNHLIIRNDAIRGVHFTQKESAITNWYDSLSSEVRAMVRPVADNFVTGAINSSVLTWVNEANEEVNNSWLPTDINNFPDVANDVTQVVPGGTARAFSLSLADVVRLSGPGRAFPNSTERMSANNGHWFLRTGADAPNTAWFVRREFGGGFMGSHNWQMFDLVQGGPRPAIIVHQSN
;
A
#
# COMPACT_ATOMS: atom_id res chain seq x y z
N MET A 1 2.62 -8.30 -42.40
CA MET A 1 3.60 -7.46 -41.69
C MET A 1 3.26 -6.04 -42.07
N ASP A 2 2.48 -5.36 -41.24
CA ASP A 2 2.20 -3.94 -41.43
C ASP A 2 3.31 -3.16 -40.73
N ALA A 3 4.07 -2.42 -41.52
CA ALA A 3 5.07 -1.49 -41.03
C ALA A 3 4.46 -0.09 -40.97
N ALA A 4 4.86 0.70 -39.98
CA ALA A 4 4.47 2.09 -39.89
C ALA A 4 5.08 2.88 -41.07
N GLU A 5 4.26 3.31 -42.01
CA GLU A 5 4.67 4.24 -43.08
C GLU A 5 4.17 5.65 -42.80
N MET A 6 5.09 6.61 -42.84
CA MET A 6 4.74 8.04 -42.82
C MET A 6 4.11 8.41 -44.16
N THR A 7 2.84 8.80 -44.14
CA THR A 7 2.13 9.19 -45.37
C THR A 7 2.60 10.57 -45.86
N ALA A 8 2.51 10.80 -47.18
CA ALA A 8 2.97 12.04 -47.81
C ALA A 8 2.29 13.32 -47.28
N ALA A 9 1.13 13.21 -46.63
CA ALA A 9 0.41 14.32 -46.02
C ALA A 9 1.17 14.96 -44.83
N ALA A 10 2.05 14.19 -44.16
CA ALA A 10 2.87 14.70 -43.05
C ALA A 10 3.86 15.79 -43.49
N ASN A 11 4.25 15.82 -44.77
CA ASN A 11 5.20 16.81 -45.32
C ASN A 11 4.63 18.23 -45.40
N ALA A 12 3.33 18.42 -45.20
CA ALA A 12 2.67 19.73 -45.26
C ALA A 12 2.56 20.44 -43.90
N ILE A 13 2.98 19.78 -42.81
CA ILE A 13 2.86 20.31 -41.45
C ILE A 13 4.24 20.85 -41.01
N PRO A 14 4.38 22.13 -40.59
CA PRO A 14 5.67 22.69 -40.21
C PRO A 14 6.12 22.22 -38.81
N GLY A 15 7.20 21.44 -38.73
CA GLY A 15 7.86 20.99 -37.49
C GLY A 15 9.00 20.00 -37.75
N GLU A 16 10.07 20.00 -36.94
CA GLU A 16 11.29 19.19 -37.18
C GLU A 16 11.15 17.70 -36.79
N TYR A 17 10.18 17.34 -35.94
CA TYR A 17 9.96 15.96 -35.49
C TYR A 17 8.47 15.66 -35.30
N TYR A 18 7.94 14.68 -36.03
CA TYR A 18 6.62 14.10 -35.80
C TYR A 18 6.77 12.64 -35.39
N TYR A 19 6.29 12.29 -34.20
CA TYR A 19 6.06 10.90 -33.82
C TYR A 19 4.59 10.58 -34.10
N GLY A 20 4.32 9.92 -35.23
CA GLY A 20 3.00 9.35 -35.50
C GLY A 20 2.87 8.03 -34.75
N ILE A 21 2.12 8.01 -33.65
CA ILE A 21 1.74 6.76 -32.98
C ILE A 21 0.40 6.35 -33.58
N HIS A 22 0.40 5.34 -34.46
CA HIS A 22 -0.81 4.64 -34.84
C HIS A 22 -1.10 3.58 -33.79
N VAL A 23 -2.21 3.72 -33.07
CA VAL A 23 -2.72 2.68 -32.17
C VAL A 23 -3.82 1.95 -32.93
N ASP A 24 -3.54 0.72 -33.38
CA ASP A 24 -4.58 -0.19 -33.84
C ASP A 24 -5.14 -0.94 -32.63
N GLY A 25 -6.43 -0.77 -32.38
CA GLY A 25 -7.14 -1.44 -31.31
C GLY A 25 -7.91 -2.62 -31.87
N GLN A 26 -7.38 -3.83 -31.71
CA GLN A 26 -8.09 -5.05 -32.09
C GLN A 26 -8.84 -5.63 -30.89
N LEU A 27 -10.07 -6.08 -31.12
CA LEU A 27 -10.80 -6.90 -30.16
C LEU A 27 -10.27 -8.32 -30.27
N ILE A 28 -9.65 -8.82 -29.21
CA ILE A 28 -8.93 -10.09 -29.27
C ILE A 28 -9.63 -11.09 -28.37
N SER A 29 -9.89 -12.26 -28.95
CA SER A 29 -10.48 -13.38 -28.24
C SER A 29 -9.44 -14.06 -27.33
N PRO A 30 -9.85 -14.55 -26.15
CA PRO A 30 -8.95 -15.15 -25.15
C PRO A 30 -8.04 -16.28 -25.66
N ASP A 31 -8.39 -16.93 -26.78
CA ASP A 31 -7.66 -18.02 -27.42
C ASP A 31 -6.42 -17.58 -28.21
N ARG A 32 -6.18 -16.27 -28.39
CA ARG A 32 -5.05 -15.72 -29.16
C ARG A 32 -3.98 -15.02 -28.31
N ILE A 33 -4.02 -15.18 -26.99
CA ILE A 33 -3.07 -14.55 -26.06
C ILE A 33 -1.61 -14.95 -26.30
N ASN A 34 -1.36 -16.21 -26.69
CA ASN A 34 -0.01 -16.69 -26.96
C ASN A 34 0.66 -15.97 -28.14
N ASP A 35 -0.12 -15.35 -29.03
CA ASP A 35 0.42 -14.52 -30.13
C ASP A 35 1.15 -13.28 -29.59
N PHE A 36 0.79 -12.79 -28.38
CA PHE A 36 1.42 -11.64 -27.73
C PHE A 36 2.66 -11.98 -26.91
N LEU A 37 2.78 -13.23 -26.47
CA LEU A 37 3.96 -13.72 -25.75
C LEU A 37 5.02 -14.27 -26.70
N ALA A 38 4.69 -14.43 -27.98
CA ALA A 38 5.66 -14.78 -29.01
C ALA A 38 6.79 -13.74 -29.00
N ALA A 39 8.03 -14.22 -28.94
CA ALA A 39 9.20 -13.36 -28.94
C ALA A 39 9.23 -12.51 -30.22
N ASP A 40 9.22 -11.19 -30.07
CA ASP A 40 9.49 -10.28 -31.18
C ASP A 40 11.01 -10.07 -31.28
N PRO A 41 11.66 -10.42 -32.42
CA PRO A 41 13.09 -10.24 -32.58
C PRO A 41 13.56 -8.78 -32.51
N ASN A 42 12.65 -7.80 -32.57
CA ASN A 42 12.97 -6.37 -32.54
C ASN A 42 12.61 -5.69 -31.22
N TYR A 43 11.83 -6.33 -30.35
CA TYR A 43 11.31 -5.72 -29.13
C TYR A 43 11.25 -6.75 -27.99
N THR A 44 11.69 -6.33 -26.81
CA THR A 44 11.48 -7.11 -25.59
C THR A 44 10.13 -6.73 -25.00
N HIS A 45 9.31 -7.73 -24.69
CA HIS A 45 8.07 -7.51 -23.95
C HIS A 45 8.36 -6.98 -22.55
N HIS A 46 7.41 -6.25 -21.97
CA HIS A 46 7.45 -5.92 -20.55
C HIS A 46 7.32 -7.21 -19.73
N ASP A 47 8.06 -7.32 -18.62
CA ASP A 47 8.07 -8.53 -17.79
C ASP A 47 6.66 -8.92 -17.29
N ASP A 48 5.80 -7.92 -17.07
CA ASP A 48 4.42 -8.08 -16.59
C ASP A 48 3.40 -8.47 -17.68
N LEU A 49 3.79 -8.58 -18.96
CA LEU A 49 2.85 -8.81 -20.07
C LEU A 49 2.12 -10.16 -19.94
N SER A 50 2.84 -11.21 -19.53
CA SER A 50 2.26 -12.55 -19.31
C SER A 50 1.17 -12.54 -18.26
N ASP A 51 1.41 -11.86 -17.16
CA ASP A 51 0.48 -11.81 -16.04
C ASP A 51 -0.74 -10.95 -16.37
N PHE A 52 -0.53 -9.82 -17.08
CA PHE A 52 -1.61 -9.00 -17.61
C PHE A 52 -2.55 -9.79 -18.54
N LEU A 53 -1.99 -10.54 -19.50
CA LEU A 53 -2.80 -11.32 -20.44
C LEU A 53 -3.56 -12.45 -19.73
N THR A 54 -2.94 -13.08 -18.72
CA THR A 54 -3.60 -14.07 -17.87
C THR A 54 -4.79 -13.47 -17.10
N ALA A 55 -4.63 -12.26 -16.55
CA ALA A 55 -5.71 -11.54 -15.87
C ALA A 55 -6.86 -11.19 -16.83
N VAL A 56 -6.54 -10.74 -18.05
CA VAL A 56 -7.51 -10.49 -19.13
C VAL A 56 -8.28 -11.77 -19.48
N GLN A 57 -7.58 -12.89 -19.64
CA GLN A 57 -8.17 -14.18 -20.01
C GLN A 57 -9.17 -14.70 -18.98
N ASN A 58 -8.84 -14.54 -17.71
CA ASN A 58 -9.64 -15.02 -16.60
C ASN A 58 -10.80 -14.07 -16.25
N GLY A 59 -10.97 -12.97 -16.99
CA GLY A 59 -11.97 -11.94 -16.69
C GLY A 59 -11.70 -11.23 -15.36
N SER A 60 -10.47 -11.32 -14.85
CA SER A 60 -10.03 -10.81 -13.54
C SER A 60 -9.33 -9.47 -13.67
N ILE A 61 -9.72 -8.64 -14.66
CA ILE A 61 -9.40 -7.20 -14.61
C ILE A 61 -10.36 -6.53 -13.62
N ASP A 62 -10.33 -7.01 -12.39
CA ASP A 62 -10.54 -6.16 -11.22
C ASP A 62 -9.19 -5.53 -10.88
N ASN A 63 -9.15 -4.68 -9.85
CA ASN A 63 -7.91 -4.09 -9.34
C ASN A 63 -6.93 -5.12 -8.72
N ASN A 64 -7.20 -6.42 -8.84
CA ASN A 64 -6.43 -7.50 -8.23
C ASN A 64 -5.67 -8.37 -9.25
N TRP A 65 -5.82 -8.12 -10.57
CA TRP A 65 -4.97 -8.66 -11.62
C TRP A 65 -4.86 -10.21 -11.63
N GLY A 66 -5.93 -10.92 -11.27
CA GLY A 66 -5.93 -12.38 -11.18
C GLY A 66 -5.63 -12.96 -9.81
N ASN A 67 -5.30 -12.13 -8.81
CA ASN A 67 -5.22 -12.59 -7.43
C ASN A 67 -6.62 -12.85 -6.85
N PRO A 68 -6.74 -13.79 -5.88
CA PRO A 68 -7.96 -14.01 -5.11
C PRO A 68 -8.44 -12.76 -4.37
N GLY A 69 -9.75 -12.51 -4.40
CA GLY A 69 -10.35 -11.32 -3.83
C GLY A 69 -10.42 -11.31 -2.30
N PRO A 70 -11.02 -10.27 -1.69
CA PRO A 70 -11.15 -10.16 -0.23
C PRO A 70 -12.05 -11.23 0.40
N ASP A 71 -12.95 -11.85 -0.37
CA ASP A 71 -13.88 -12.89 0.10
C ASP A 71 -13.33 -14.31 -0.10
N ASP A 72 -12.21 -14.45 -0.82
CA ASP A 72 -11.56 -15.72 -1.11
C ASP A 72 -10.42 -15.97 -0.13
N ASN A 73 -10.62 -16.91 0.80
CA ASN A 73 -9.56 -17.32 1.71
C ASN A 73 -8.64 -18.35 1.05
N VAL A 74 -7.42 -17.92 0.69
CA VAL A 74 -6.45 -18.75 -0.01
C VAL A 74 -5.20 -19.05 0.81
N GLN A 75 -4.43 -20.04 0.37
CA GLN A 75 -3.11 -20.33 0.91
C GLN A 75 -2.09 -19.28 0.43
N PRO A 76 -1.01 -19.04 1.20
CA PRO A 76 -0.01 -18.04 0.84
C PRO A 76 0.65 -18.21 -0.53
N ASP A 77 0.82 -19.44 -1.00
CA ASP A 77 1.41 -19.78 -2.30
C ASP A 77 0.48 -19.48 -3.49
N GLN A 78 -0.79 -19.17 -3.24
CA GLN A 78 -1.77 -18.80 -4.25
C GLN A 78 -1.87 -17.28 -4.47
N ILE A 79 -1.18 -16.49 -3.65
CA ILE A 79 -1.05 -15.04 -3.83
C ILE A 79 0.15 -14.77 -4.73
N ASN A 80 0.01 -13.85 -5.67
CA ASN A 80 1.12 -13.28 -6.43
C ASN A 80 1.25 -11.79 -6.10
N PHE A 81 2.17 -11.45 -5.18
CA PHE A 81 2.37 -10.07 -4.76
C PHE A 81 3.03 -9.17 -5.82
N SER A 82 3.68 -9.71 -6.87
CA SER A 82 4.38 -8.90 -7.88
C SER A 82 3.42 -8.11 -8.77
N ILE A 83 2.19 -8.58 -8.89
CA ILE A 83 1.15 -8.01 -9.76
C ILE A 83 0.04 -7.28 -8.99
N MET A 84 0.14 -7.23 -7.66
CA MET A 84 -0.87 -6.54 -6.83
C MET A 84 -0.75 -5.02 -6.97
N ALA A 85 -1.87 -4.37 -7.26
CA ALA A 85 -1.96 -2.92 -7.19
C ALA A 85 -1.97 -2.43 -5.71
N PRO A 86 -1.29 -1.32 -5.37
CA PRO A 86 -1.40 -0.69 -4.06
C PRO A 86 -2.86 -0.43 -3.65
N GLY A 87 -3.21 -0.80 -2.43
CA GLY A 87 -4.55 -0.62 -1.86
C GLY A 87 -5.47 -1.83 -2.03
N THR A 88 -5.07 -2.83 -2.81
CA THR A 88 -5.88 -4.04 -3.01
C THR A 88 -6.05 -4.83 -1.73
N ILE A 89 -7.28 -5.29 -1.49
CA ILE A 89 -7.66 -6.08 -0.31
C ILE A 89 -7.77 -7.55 -0.72
N PHE A 90 -7.15 -8.43 0.05
CA PHE A 90 -7.12 -9.87 -0.22
C PHE A 90 -7.16 -10.64 1.10
N THR A 91 -7.53 -11.92 1.06
CA THR A 91 -7.54 -12.80 2.23
C THR A 91 -6.57 -13.96 2.05
N MET A 92 -5.66 -14.12 3.01
CA MET A 92 -4.63 -15.15 2.99
C MET A 92 -4.51 -15.78 4.38
N ALA A 93 -4.56 -17.11 4.44
CA ALA A 93 -4.42 -17.87 5.68
C ALA A 93 -5.39 -17.42 6.81
N ASN A 94 -6.66 -17.15 6.44
CA ASN A 94 -7.73 -16.67 7.31
C ASN A 94 -7.58 -15.24 7.85
N GLU A 95 -6.60 -14.47 7.37
CA GLU A 95 -6.48 -13.05 7.70
C GLU A 95 -6.68 -12.20 6.44
N GLN A 96 -7.44 -11.12 6.59
CA GLN A 96 -7.64 -10.16 5.51
C GLN A 96 -6.59 -9.05 5.60
N TYR A 97 -5.94 -8.76 4.48
CA TYR A 97 -4.86 -7.79 4.37
C TYR A 97 -5.21 -6.74 3.32
N ARG A 98 -4.50 -5.61 3.40
CA ARG A 98 -4.37 -4.62 2.35
C ARG A 98 -2.93 -4.61 1.87
N TYR A 99 -2.73 -4.74 0.56
CA TYR A 99 -1.43 -4.58 -0.08
C TYR A 99 -1.03 -3.10 -0.07
N LEU A 100 0.20 -2.79 0.38
CA LEU A 100 0.65 -1.41 0.51
C LEU A 100 1.61 -1.03 -0.62
N GLU A 101 2.67 -1.80 -0.83
CA GLU A 101 3.65 -1.49 -1.87
C GLU A 101 4.64 -2.63 -2.12
N ASN A 102 5.35 -2.52 -3.24
CA ASN A 102 6.55 -3.29 -3.55
C ASN A 102 7.77 -2.49 -3.05
N GLN A 103 8.50 -3.04 -2.07
CA GLN A 103 9.72 -2.43 -1.53
C GLN A 103 10.99 -2.81 -2.31
N GLY A 104 10.83 -3.53 -3.42
CA GLY A 104 11.93 -4.03 -4.24
C GLY A 104 12.56 -5.31 -3.66
N GLY A 105 13.34 -5.99 -4.50
CA GLY A 105 14.04 -7.23 -4.11
C GLY A 105 13.11 -8.33 -3.62
N GLY A 106 11.90 -8.42 -4.19
CA GLY A 106 10.88 -9.40 -3.81
C GLY A 106 10.18 -9.12 -2.48
N ASN A 107 10.41 -7.96 -1.85
CA ASN A 107 9.79 -7.62 -0.57
C ASN A 107 8.52 -6.79 -0.79
N HIS A 108 7.45 -7.18 -0.13
CA HIS A 108 6.13 -6.57 -0.25
C HIS A 108 5.63 -6.16 1.12
N LEU A 109 5.22 -4.90 1.26
CA LEU A 109 4.65 -4.39 2.50
C LEU A 109 3.13 -4.60 2.47
N ILE A 110 2.60 -5.24 3.50
CA ILE A 110 1.16 -5.45 3.68
C ILE A 110 0.74 -5.08 5.10
N ILE A 111 -0.53 -4.71 5.26
CA ILE A 111 -1.12 -4.37 6.56
C ILE A 111 -2.40 -5.16 6.76
N ARG A 112 -2.71 -5.55 8.00
CA ARG A 112 -4.02 -6.12 8.32
C ARG A 112 -5.13 -5.16 7.86
N ASN A 113 -6.17 -5.67 7.20
CA ASN A 113 -7.20 -4.80 6.63
C ASN A 113 -7.99 -4.06 7.73
N ASP A 114 -8.33 -4.74 8.82
CA ASP A 114 -8.90 -4.10 10.00
C ASP A 114 -7.89 -3.85 11.12
N ALA A 115 -8.17 -2.88 11.98
CA ALA A 115 -7.50 -2.69 13.26
C ALA A 115 -7.91 -3.81 14.23
N ILE A 116 -7.04 -4.13 15.19
CA ILE A 116 -7.37 -4.99 16.33
C ILE A 116 -8.23 -4.16 17.27
N ARG A 117 -9.55 -4.33 17.20
CA ARG A 117 -10.52 -3.57 17.99
C ARG A 117 -10.41 -3.89 19.48
N GLY A 118 -10.85 -2.97 20.32
CA GLY A 118 -10.92 -3.15 21.77
C GLY A 118 -9.58 -3.06 22.48
N VAL A 119 -8.51 -2.70 21.76
CA VAL A 119 -7.16 -2.66 22.31
C VAL A 119 -6.76 -1.23 22.60
N HIS A 120 -6.42 -0.99 23.86
CA HIS A 120 -5.97 0.31 24.33
C HIS A 120 -4.53 0.61 23.89
N PHE A 121 -4.18 1.89 23.73
CA PHE A 121 -2.88 2.33 23.20
C PHE A 121 -1.68 1.73 23.96
N THR A 122 -1.75 1.67 25.29
CA THR A 122 -0.69 1.09 26.13
C THR A 122 -0.51 -0.42 25.97
N GLN A 123 -1.48 -1.12 25.37
CA GLN A 123 -1.46 -2.55 25.08
C GLN A 123 -1.13 -2.86 23.61
N LYS A 124 -0.90 -1.81 22.80
CA LYS A 124 -0.65 -1.92 21.36
C LYS A 124 0.43 -2.94 21.02
N GLU A 125 1.61 -2.82 21.61
CA GLU A 125 2.75 -3.67 21.27
C GLU A 125 2.45 -5.14 21.62
N SER A 126 1.85 -5.42 22.78
CA SER A 126 1.43 -6.78 23.14
C SER A 126 0.39 -7.35 22.18
N ALA A 127 -0.58 -6.55 21.72
CA ALA A 127 -1.60 -7.01 20.79
C ALA A 127 -1.02 -7.31 19.40
N ILE A 128 -0.08 -6.49 18.93
CA ILE A 128 0.62 -6.71 17.66
C ILE A 128 1.46 -7.99 17.72
N THR A 129 2.19 -8.20 18.81
CA THR A 129 2.96 -9.44 19.02
C THR A 129 2.04 -10.66 19.07
N ASN A 130 0.95 -10.60 19.84
CA ASN A 130 0.00 -11.71 19.92
C ASN A 130 -0.66 -12.03 18.57
N TRP A 131 -1.00 -11.01 17.77
CA TRP A 131 -1.51 -11.22 16.42
C TRP A 131 -0.45 -11.90 15.53
N TYR A 132 0.79 -11.41 15.55
CA TYR A 132 1.88 -12.01 14.79
C TYR A 132 2.10 -13.48 15.16
N ASP A 133 2.11 -13.80 16.46
CA ASP A 133 2.30 -15.17 16.97
C ASP A 133 1.14 -16.10 16.60
N SER A 134 -0.05 -15.55 16.35
CA SER A 134 -1.23 -16.29 15.91
C SER A 134 -1.26 -16.58 14.40
N LEU A 135 -0.42 -15.92 13.61
CA LEU A 135 -0.33 -16.16 12.18
C LEU A 135 0.16 -17.59 11.89
N SER A 136 -0.30 -18.15 10.77
CA SER A 136 0.14 -19.47 10.34
C SER A 136 1.66 -19.54 10.18
N SER A 137 2.23 -20.74 10.29
CA SER A 137 3.67 -20.96 10.10
C SER A 137 4.14 -20.50 8.72
N GLU A 138 3.32 -20.68 7.71
CA GLU A 138 3.58 -20.36 6.31
C GLU A 138 3.66 -18.84 6.14
N VAL A 139 2.75 -18.07 6.75
CA VAL A 139 2.81 -16.62 6.73
C VAL A 139 4.03 -16.10 7.48
N ARG A 140 4.31 -16.63 8.68
CA ARG A 140 5.50 -16.23 9.46
C ARG A 140 6.81 -16.56 8.75
N ALA A 141 6.85 -17.63 7.96
CA ALA A 141 8.04 -18.00 7.19
C ALA A 141 8.36 -17.00 6.05
N MET A 142 7.37 -16.28 5.53
CA MET A 142 7.57 -15.22 4.53
C MET A 142 8.02 -13.89 5.13
N VAL A 143 7.80 -13.67 6.44
CA VAL A 143 7.99 -12.36 7.07
C VAL A 143 9.47 -12.01 7.12
N ARG A 144 9.77 -10.79 6.69
CA ARG A 144 11.14 -10.27 6.59
C ARG A 144 11.55 -9.51 7.83
N PRO A 145 12.83 -9.57 8.20
CA PRO A 145 13.32 -8.84 9.35
C PRO A 145 13.22 -7.33 9.19
N VAL A 146 12.77 -6.65 10.25
CA VAL A 146 12.81 -5.20 10.40
C VAL A 146 13.69 -4.82 11.59
N ALA A 147 13.98 -3.53 11.76
CA ALA A 147 14.77 -3.05 12.90
C ALA A 147 14.19 -3.50 14.24
N ASP A 148 15.05 -3.91 15.18
CA ASP A 148 14.64 -4.31 16.53
C ASP A 148 14.05 -3.13 17.32
N ASN A 149 14.58 -1.94 17.07
CA ASN A 149 14.16 -0.68 17.66
C ASN A 149 14.01 0.37 16.56
N PHE A 150 12.89 1.10 16.58
CA PHE A 150 12.64 2.22 15.68
C PHE A 150 13.07 3.55 16.32
N VAL A 151 13.74 4.40 15.55
CA VAL A 151 13.97 5.80 15.92
C VAL A 151 12.81 6.61 15.35
N THR A 152 11.78 6.83 16.16
CA THR A 152 10.48 7.34 15.67
C THR A 152 10.31 8.85 15.75
N GLY A 153 11.10 9.52 16.61
CA GLY A 153 10.89 10.91 17.01
C GLY A 153 9.56 11.12 17.76
N ALA A 154 9.33 12.38 18.16
CA ALA A 154 8.05 12.83 18.69
C ALA A 154 7.72 14.22 18.13
N ILE A 155 6.48 14.40 17.70
CA ILE A 155 6.04 15.66 17.05
C ILE A 155 4.57 15.96 17.36
N ASN A 156 4.27 17.24 17.59
CA ASN A 156 2.90 17.73 17.72
C ASN A 156 2.24 17.87 16.35
N SER A 157 0.94 17.60 16.24
CA SER A 157 0.23 17.91 14.99
C SER A 157 0.13 19.41 14.68
N SER A 158 0.16 20.26 15.71
CA SER A 158 0.02 21.72 15.55
C SER A 158 1.25 22.42 14.99
N VAL A 159 2.42 21.76 14.98
CA VAL A 159 3.65 22.32 14.38
C VAL A 159 3.81 21.95 12.91
N LEU A 160 2.92 21.11 12.37
CA LEU A 160 2.89 20.72 10.97
C LEU A 160 1.94 21.61 10.18
N THR A 161 2.32 21.87 8.95
CA THR A 161 1.48 22.54 7.95
C THR A 161 0.73 21.49 7.14
N TRP A 162 -0.60 21.58 7.12
CA TRP A 162 -1.46 20.58 6.50
C TRP A 162 -2.01 21.03 5.15
N VAL A 163 -1.93 20.14 4.17
CA VAL A 163 -2.79 20.14 3.00
C VAL A 163 -4.06 19.38 3.35
N ASN A 164 -5.21 19.98 3.05
CA ASN A 164 -6.51 19.32 3.09
C ASN A 164 -6.90 18.81 1.71
N GLU A 165 -7.74 17.79 1.66
CA GLU A 165 -8.28 17.35 0.37
C GLU A 165 -9.24 18.38 -0.23
N ALA A 166 -9.15 18.57 -1.54
CA ALA A 166 -9.85 19.63 -2.26
C ALA A 166 -11.40 19.56 -2.17
N ASN A 167 -11.95 18.43 -1.73
CA ASN A 167 -13.39 18.15 -1.72
C ASN A 167 -13.97 17.96 -0.32
N GLU A 168 -13.21 18.22 0.76
CA GLU A 168 -13.74 18.11 2.11
C GLU A 168 -14.04 19.47 2.72
N GLU A 169 -15.27 19.65 3.21
CA GLU A 169 -15.70 20.82 4.00
C GLU A 169 -14.98 20.88 5.38
N VAL A 170 -14.25 19.82 5.74
CA VAL A 170 -13.60 19.63 7.04
C VAL A 170 -12.09 19.68 6.87
N ASN A 171 -11.41 20.39 7.77
CA ASN A 171 -9.96 20.30 7.92
C ASN A 171 -9.61 18.88 8.35
N ASN A 172 -9.11 18.08 7.41
CA ASN A 172 -8.89 16.65 7.59
C ASN A 172 -7.41 16.30 7.80
N SER A 173 -6.50 17.28 7.87
CA SER A 173 -5.08 17.01 8.10
C SER A 173 -4.56 15.89 7.17
N TRP A 174 -4.86 16.03 5.87
CA TRP A 174 -4.62 14.95 4.91
C TRP A 174 -3.14 14.65 4.74
N LEU A 175 -2.32 15.63 4.37
CA LEU A 175 -0.87 15.45 4.22
C LEU A 175 -0.09 16.63 4.81
N PRO A 176 0.98 16.38 5.58
CA PRO A 176 1.87 17.43 6.02
C PRO A 176 2.82 17.85 4.89
N THR A 177 3.06 19.15 4.71
CA THR A 177 3.98 19.66 3.68
C THR A 177 5.41 19.85 4.17
N ASP A 178 5.62 19.82 5.49
CA ASP A 178 6.85 20.22 6.17
C ASP A 178 7.40 19.13 7.09
N ILE A 179 6.98 17.87 6.92
CA ILE A 179 7.47 16.74 7.71
C ILE A 179 9.01 16.61 7.66
N ASN A 180 9.64 16.99 6.54
CA ASN A 180 11.09 16.96 6.36
C ASN A 180 11.86 17.93 7.27
N ASN A 181 11.18 18.89 7.91
CA ASN A 181 11.77 19.75 8.93
C ASN A 181 12.01 19.00 10.26
N PHE A 182 11.53 17.76 10.38
CA PHE A 182 11.63 16.90 11.55
C PHE A 182 12.29 15.56 11.17
N PRO A 183 13.63 15.52 11.03
CA PRO A 183 14.33 14.38 10.43
C PRO A 183 14.08 13.03 11.12
N ASP A 184 13.99 13.01 12.46
CA ASP A 184 13.73 11.76 13.20
C ASP A 184 12.36 11.16 12.84
N VAL A 185 11.37 12.01 12.56
CA VAL A 185 10.03 11.56 12.17
C VAL A 185 9.99 11.21 10.68
N ALA A 186 10.60 12.06 9.83
CA ALA A 186 10.61 11.86 8.38
C ALA A 186 11.41 10.63 7.95
N ASN A 187 12.46 10.27 8.68
CA ASN A 187 13.32 9.12 8.39
C ASN A 187 12.83 7.82 9.03
N ASP A 188 11.80 7.85 9.87
CA ASP A 188 11.17 6.65 10.45
C ASP A 188 10.35 5.89 9.39
N VAL A 189 11.00 5.40 8.34
CA VAL A 189 10.40 4.61 7.27
C VAL A 189 10.76 3.14 7.48
N THR A 190 9.76 2.25 7.52
CA THR A 190 10.04 0.82 7.72
C THR A 190 10.52 0.17 6.42
N GLN A 191 11.62 -0.55 6.53
CA GLN A 191 12.27 -1.30 5.46
C GLN A 191 12.80 -2.64 6.02
N VAL A 192 13.14 -3.56 5.13
CA VAL A 192 13.86 -4.78 5.51
C VAL A 192 15.24 -4.41 6.04
N VAL A 193 15.60 -4.96 7.21
CA VAL A 193 16.92 -4.74 7.84
C VAL A 193 17.63 -6.08 8.01
N PRO A 194 18.71 -6.35 7.26
CA PRO A 194 19.55 -7.53 7.49
C PRO A 194 20.01 -7.59 8.95
N GLY A 195 19.77 -8.72 9.61
CA GLY A 195 20.12 -8.92 11.02
C GLY A 195 19.12 -8.37 12.04
N GLY A 196 17.99 -7.82 11.61
CA GLY A 196 16.87 -7.47 12.49
C GLY A 196 16.00 -8.68 12.86
N THR A 197 14.78 -8.41 13.33
CA THR A 197 13.81 -9.43 13.75
C THR A 197 12.63 -9.51 12.77
N ALA A 198 12.25 -10.73 12.36
CA ALA A 198 11.00 -10.98 11.64
C ALA A 198 9.81 -10.83 12.62
N ARG A 199 9.05 -9.74 12.47
CA ARG A 199 7.95 -9.37 13.38
C ARG A 199 6.94 -8.46 12.68
N ALA A 200 5.76 -8.37 13.26
CA ALA A 200 4.81 -7.30 12.95
C ALA A 200 5.21 -5.97 13.62
N PHE A 201 4.72 -4.87 13.05
CA PHE A 201 4.97 -3.51 13.53
C PHE A 201 3.77 -2.58 13.25
N SER A 202 3.74 -1.44 13.92
CA SER A 202 2.83 -0.33 13.57
C SER A 202 3.50 0.59 12.56
N LEU A 203 2.77 1.09 11.55
CA LEU A 203 3.28 2.11 10.63
C LEU A 203 3.56 3.44 11.35
N SER A 204 4.57 4.18 10.89
CA SER A 204 4.85 5.56 11.34
C SER A 204 4.05 6.58 10.54
N LEU A 205 4.12 7.84 10.98
CA LEU A 205 3.65 8.97 10.19
C LEU A 205 4.35 9.03 8.82
N ALA A 206 5.67 8.82 8.76
CA ALA A 206 6.41 8.82 7.51
C ALA A 206 6.00 7.69 6.56
N ASP A 207 5.76 6.48 7.08
CA ASP A 207 5.24 5.37 6.28
C ASP A 207 3.87 5.74 5.67
N VAL A 208 2.93 6.22 6.48
CA VAL A 208 1.58 6.54 5.99
C VAL A 208 1.59 7.71 5.02
N VAL A 209 2.38 8.76 5.26
CA VAL A 209 2.56 9.89 4.32
C VAL A 209 3.09 9.39 2.98
N ARG A 210 4.10 8.53 2.99
CA ARG A 210 4.71 7.95 1.78
C ARG A 210 3.75 7.02 1.02
N LEU A 211 2.89 6.31 1.73
CA LEU A 211 1.88 5.40 1.17
C LEU A 211 0.59 6.14 0.73
N SER A 212 0.53 7.46 0.89
CA SER A 212 -0.65 8.26 0.57
C SER A 212 -0.52 9.07 -0.70
N GLY A 213 -1.62 9.20 -1.43
CA GLY A 213 -1.76 9.95 -2.68
C GLY A 213 -2.11 9.08 -3.89
N PRO A 214 -2.45 9.69 -5.04
CA PRO A 214 -2.90 8.96 -6.22
C PRO A 214 -1.94 7.84 -6.64
N GLY A 215 -2.49 6.66 -6.93
CA GLY A 215 -1.72 5.47 -7.32
C GLY A 215 -0.99 4.75 -6.18
N ARG A 216 -1.22 5.15 -4.91
CA ARG A 216 -0.63 4.50 -3.72
C ARG A 216 -1.73 3.82 -2.90
N ALA A 217 -1.31 3.09 -1.86
CA ALA A 217 -2.21 2.28 -1.03
C ALA A 217 -3.35 3.04 -0.37
N PHE A 218 -3.13 4.34 -0.10
CA PHE A 218 -4.11 5.26 0.44
C PHE A 218 -4.28 6.43 -0.54
N PRO A 219 -5.10 6.30 -1.59
CA PRO A 219 -5.23 7.34 -2.61
C PRO A 219 -5.86 8.64 -2.08
N ASN A 220 -6.64 8.54 -1.01
CA ASN A 220 -7.28 9.66 -0.30
C ASN A 220 -7.39 9.39 1.22
N SER A 221 -7.84 10.40 1.97
CA SER A 221 -8.06 10.41 3.42
C SER A 221 -8.85 9.19 3.86
N THR A 222 -10.00 8.97 3.22
CA THR A 222 -10.99 7.98 3.59
C THR A 222 -10.42 6.56 3.46
N GLU A 223 -9.62 6.31 2.44
CA GLU A 223 -8.99 5.01 2.19
C GLU A 223 -7.90 4.65 3.22
N ARG A 224 -7.43 5.59 4.05
CA ARG A 224 -6.53 5.26 5.18
C ARG A 224 -7.24 4.53 6.30
N MET A 225 -8.55 4.66 6.43
CA MET A 225 -9.28 4.02 7.53
C MET A 225 -9.10 2.50 7.49
N SER A 226 -9.21 1.86 8.65
CA SER A 226 -9.32 0.40 8.67
C SER A 226 -10.72 -0.02 8.21
N ALA A 227 -10.92 -1.32 7.95
CA ALA A 227 -12.23 -1.86 7.58
C ALA A 227 -13.35 -1.33 8.50
N ASN A 228 -14.59 -1.27 8.00
CA ASN A 228 -15.74 -0.71 8.76
C ASN A 228 -15.51 0.73 9.28
N ASN A 229 -14.74 1.54 8.55
CA ASN A 229 -14.41 2.93 8.90
C ASN A 229 -13.74 3.07 10.28
N GLY A 230 -12.78 2.20 10.58
CA GLY A 230 -12.07 2.23 11.87
C GLY A 230 -10.89 3.21 11.92
N HIS A 231 -10.61 3.71 13.11
CA HIS A 231 -9.38 4.46 13.41
C HIS A 231 -8.27 3.51 13.88
N TRP A 232 -7.01 3.93 13.73
CA TRP A 232 -5.88 3.09 14.14
C TRP A 232 -4.60 3.84 14.48
N PHE A 233 -3.82 3.28 15.42
CA PHE A 233 -2.63 3.92 15.99
C PHE A 233 -1.39 3.82 15.10
N LEU A 234 -0.58 4.88 15.12
CA LEU A 234 0.76 4.91 14.52
C LEU A 234 1.84 4.58 15.57
N ARG A 235 3.08 4.33 15.12
CA ARG A 235 4.25 4.24 16.03
C ARG A 235 4.90 5.59 16.36
N THR A 236 4.72 6.60 15.52
CA THR A 236 5.30 7.93 15.75
C THR A 236 4.82 8.49 17.09
N GLY A 237 5.75 9.00 17.88
CA GLY A 237 5.46 9.60 19.17
C GLY A 237 4.70 10.92 19.01
N ALA A 238 3.77 11.19 19.91
CA ALA A 238 3.26 12.55 20.11
C ALA A 238 4.11 13.23 21.19
N ASP A 239 4.29 14.54 21.08
CA ASP A 239 5.19 15.33 21.94
C ASP A 239 4.58 15.69 23.31
N ALA A 240 3.37 15.23 23.61
CA ALA A 240 2.67 15.47 24.87
C ALA A 240 2.39 14.16 25.65
N PRO A 241 2.42 14.18 27.00
CA PRO A 241 2.08 13.02 27.81
C PRO A 241 0.67 12.50 27.51
N ASN A 242 0.51 11.18 27.55
CA ASN A 242 -0.75 10.50 27.29
C ASN A 242 -1.37 10.77 25.91
N THR A 243 -0.58 11.19 24.94
CA THR A 243 -1.07 11.42 23.58
C THR A 243 -0.46 10.47 22.56
N ALA A 244 -1.17 10.26 21.45
CA ALA A 244 -0.75 9.37 20.38
C ALA A 244 -1.03 9.98 19.01
N TRP A 245 -0.41 9.39 17.98
CA TRP A 245 -0.77 9.58 16.58
C TRP A 245 -1.69 8.45 16.10
N PHE A 246 -2.69 8.80 15.32
CA PHE A 246 -3.58 7.84 14.67
C PHE A 246 -4.22 8.44 13.42
N VAL A 247 -4.70 7.56 12.56
CA VAL A 247 -5.65 7.87 11.50
C VAL A 247 -7.03 7.94 12.14
N ARG A 248 -7.75 9.05 11.97
CA ARG A 248 -9.01 9.32 12.66
C ARG A 248 -10.23 9.20 11.76
N ARG A 249 -11.19 8.36 12.15
CA ARG A 249 -12.48 8.20 11.46
C ARG A 249 -13.26 9.50 11.35
N GLU A 250 -13.41 10.25 12.44
CA GLU A 250 -14.25 11.47 12.45
C GLU A 250 -13.67 12.60 11.59
N PHE A 251 -12.39 12.50 11.20
CA PHE A 251 -11.73 13.41 10.26
C PHE A 251 -11.58 12.77 8.87
N GLY A 252 -12.46 11.84 8.51
CA GLY A 252 -12.44 11.21 7.18
C GLY A 252 -11.18 10.39 6.91
N GLY A 253 -10.51 9.83 7.93
CA GLY A 253 -9.22 9.15 7.78
C GLY A 253 -8.01 10.10 7.76
N GLY A 254 -8.24 11.35 8.14
CA GLY A 254 -7.24 12.35 8.46
C GLY A 254 -6.27 11.96 9.58
N PHE A 255 -5.11 12.61 9.62
CA PHE A 255 -4.20 12.44 10.75
C PHE A 255 -4.64 13.24 11.98
N MET A 256 -4.43 12.67 13.15
CA MET A 256 -4.50 13.40 14.41
C MET A 256 -3.37 12.93 15.33
N GLY A 257 -2.45 13.86 15.62
CA GLY A 257 -1.37 13.71 16.60
C GLY A 257 -1.65 14.62 17.78
N SER A 258 -1.36 14.18 19.00
CA SER A 258 -1.61 14.95 20.24
C SER A 258 -3.03 14.86 20.81
N HIS A 259 -3.77 13.77 20.52
CA HIS A 259 -5.01 13.49 21.24
C HIS A 259 -4.79 12.52 22.40
N ASN A 260 -5.51 12.74 23.50
CA ASN A 260 -5.39 11.90 24.69
C ASN A 260 -5.84 10.47 24.38
N TRP A 261 -4.93 9.50 24.46
CA TRP A 261 -5.25 8.11 24.15
C TRP A 261 -6.27 7.48 25.12
N GLN A 262 -6.48 8.08 26.30
CA GLN A 262 -7.45 7.64 27.31
C GLN A 262 -8.90 7.89 26.90
N MET A 263 -9.13 8.81 25.96
CA MET A 263 -10.47 9.25 25.56
C MET A 263 -10.99 8.53 24.31
N PHE A 264 -10.26 7.53 23.80
CA PHE A 264 -10.62 6.86 22.55
C PHE A 264 -11.71 5.82 22.70
N ASP A 265 -12.56 5.76 21.68
CA ASP A 265 -13.50 4.67 21.49
C ASP A 265 -12.78 3.39 21.06
N LEU A 266 -12.52 2.51 22.02
CA LEU A 266 -11.88 1.22 21.76
C LEU A 266 -12.75 0.30 20.89
N VAL A 267 -14.07 0.51 20.78
CA VAL A 267 -14.94 -0.33 19.93
C VAL A 267 -14.61 -0.12 18.45
N GLN A 268 -14.18 1.09 18.09
CA GLN A 268 -14.01 1.50 16.70
C GLN A 268 -12.55 1.63 16.26
N GLY A 269 -11.59 1.19 17.07
CA GLY A 269 -10.20 1.21 16.66
C GLY A 269 -9.23 0.51 17.59
N GLY A 270 -7.96 0.64 17.26
CA GLY A 270 -6.86 -0.01 17.95
C GLY A 270 -5.59 -0.06 17.09
N PRO A 271 -4.63 -0.93 17.38
CA PRO A 271 -3.46 -1.10 16.55
C PRO A 271 -3.79 -1.82 15.24
N ARG A 272 -3.11 -1.43 14.16
CA ARG A 272 -3.25 -2.07 12.85
C ARG A 272 -1.88 -2.59 12.41
N PRO A 273 -1.59 -3.89 12.65
CA PRO A 273 -0.27 -4.44 12.42
C PRO A 273 0.04 -4.58 10.93
N ALA A 274 1.28 -4.26 10.57
CA ALA A 274 1.87 -4.46 9.26
C ALA A 274 3.03 -5.46 9.32
N ILE A 275 3.31 -6.11 8.20
CA ILE A 275 4.44 -7.01 7.99
C ILE A 275 5.02 -6.77 6.59
N ILE A 276 6.33 -6.98 6.45
CA ILE A 276 6.96 -7.11 5.13
C ILE A 276 7.08 -8.60 4.84
N VAL A 277 6.58 -9.04 3.71
CA VAL A 277 6.66 -10.44 3.26
C VAL A 277 7.56 -10.55 2.04
N HIS A 278 8.19 -11.70 1.88
CA HIS A 278 8.89 -12.07 0.65
C HIS A 278 8.41 -13.45 0.24
N GLN A 279 7.82 -13.54 -0.94
CA GLN A 279 7.44 -14.82 -1.51
C GLN A 279 8.67 -15.46 -2.15
N SER A 280 9.04 -16.64 -1.67
CA SER A 280 10.08 -17.43 -2.33
C SER A 280 9.49 -18.00 -3.62
N ASN A 281 10.10 -17.72 -4.76
CA ASN A 281 9.76 -18.35 -6.04
C ASN A 281 9.95 -19.88 -5.98
#